data_AF-A0A8U0U896-F1
#
_entry.id   AF-A0A8U0U896-F1
#
_cell.length_a   1.000
_cell.length_b   1.000
_cell.length_c   1.000
_cell.angle_alpha   90.00
_cell.angle_beta   90.00
_cell.angle_gamma   90.00
#
_symmetry.space_group_name_H-M   'P 1'
#
loop_
_entity.id
_entity.type
_entity.pdbx_description
1 polymer ?
#
loop_
_entity_poly.entity_id
_entity_poly.type
_entity_poly.pdbx_seq_one_letter_code
_entity_poly.pdbx_strand_id
1 'polypeptide(L)'
;MSGESQRDESIVIRSLRQFREKYFNARKNVNDQAHAAEVTSEDTPPGFLDCLPVDLQFLIMTLLSPVDLCRLGATSSYWGAMVRDPLLWRYFLVRDMPKWPSINHVTMPRLEALHTPLCVGEMEEPGHDFMTDYLKGYPACRQQWFPQRPPYSVVTSFLQSLVPTTTEPRYAMFGPGMEQLDVSMVTTLMNTPDVLPVAGIPQRQINGIGSGISYVYKNQHKFNILTLYSTNRAERERARTEQQSVSNKLFIQEGTDQSGHPHFSPTPQVQEVCQAVDGFIYVANAEPGRGDEGEVEWAQIQALVDPALGSSSRPLLVLSCVSREEPDQIRTTSSNSTRTPCVDMAQRLCLPMLPNPWMVQDTVAESLSGVLDGISWLLGCSGLRL
;
A
#
# COMPACT_ATOMS: atom_id res chain seq x y z
N MET A 1 -22.31 -3.33 3.83
CA MET A 1 -21.15 -4.17 3.45
C MET A 1 -21.42 -5.69 3.50
N SER A 2 -22.24 -6.24 4.42
CA SER A 2 -22.52 -7.71 4.43
C SER A 2 -23.22 -8.26 3.19
N GLY A 3 -24.01 -7.44 2.46
CA GLY A 3 -24.74 -7.88 1.28
C GLY A 3 -23.90 -7.97 -0.01
N GLU A 4 -22.78 -7.25 -0.09
CA GLU A 4 -21.88 -7.27 -1.26
C GLU A 4 -20.95 -8.49 -1.21
N SER A 5 -20.37 -8.79 -0.04
CA SER A 5 -19.53 -9.99 0.15
C SER A 5 -20.28 -11.29 -0.18
N GLN A 6 -21.54 -11.42 0.24
CA GLN A 6 -22.35 -12.62 -0.02
C GLN A 6 -22.75 -12.74 -1.51
N ARG A 7 -22.89 -11.60 -2.20
CA ARG A 7 -23.16 -11.55 -3.63
C ARG A 7 -21.92 -11.99 -4.44
N ASP A 8 -20.74 -11.54 -4.05
CA ASP A 8 -19.49 -11.89 -4.72
C ASP A 8 -19.18 -13.39 -4.59
N GLU A 9 -19.34 -13.96 -3.40
CA GLU A 9 -19.19 -15.42 -3.17
C GLU A 9 -20.10 -16.24 -4.08
N SER A 10 -21.37 -15.83 -4.17
CA SER A 10 -22.37 -16.52 -5.00
C SER A 10 -21.98 -16.54 -6.48
N ILE A 11 -21.33 -15.47 -6.95
CA ILE A 11 -20.90 -15.36 -8.35
C ILE A 11 -19.67 -16.21 -8.62
N VAL A 12 -18.69 -16.22 -7.71
CA VAL A 12 -17.53 -17.12 -7.82
C VAL A 12 -17.96 -18.58 -7.82
N ILE A 13 -18.82 -18.99 -6.87
CA ILE A 13 -19.34 -20.36 -6.81
C ILE A 13 -20.07 -20.73 -8.11
N ARG A 14 -20.83 -19.81 -8.71
CA ARG A 14 -21.50 -20.04 -9.99
C ARG A 14 -20.50 -20.22 -11.14
N SER A 15 -19.45 -19.40 -11.21
CA SER A 15 -18.38 -19.55 -12.21
C SER A 15 -17.70 -20.91 -12.10
N LEU A 16 -17.26 -21.27 -10.89
CA LEU A 16 -16.61 -22.55 -10.62
C LEU A 16 -17.52 -23.75 -10.93
N ARG A 17 -18.83 -23.63 -10.68
CA ARG A 17 -19.81 -24.67 -11.03
C ARG A 17 -19.94 -24.85 -12.53
N GLN A 18 -20.05 -23.76 -13.28
CA GLN A 18 -20.09 -23.81 -14.75
C GLN A 18 -18.81 -24.39 -15.34
N PHE A 19 -17.65 -24.02 -14.79
CA PHE A 19 -16.36 -24.60 -15.17
C PHE A 19 -16.34 -26.10 -14.92
N ARG A 20 -16.71 -26.54 -13.71
CA ARG A 20 -16.72 -27.96 -13.33
C ARG A 20 -17.59 -28.79 -14.27
N GLU A 21 -18.81 -28.34 -14.54
CA GLU A 21 -19.74 -29.00 -15.47
C GLU A 21 -19.10 -29.15 -16.86
N LYS A 22 -18.51 -28.07 -17.41
CA LYS A 22 -17.82 -28.10 -18.71
C LYS A 22 -16.63 -29.05 -18.71
N TYR A 23 -15.79 -29.03 -17.67
CA TYR A 23 -14.58 -29.83 -17.55
C TYR A 23 -14.89 -31.34 -17.54
N PHE A 24 -15.83 -31.78 -16.69
CA PHE A 24 -16.20 -33.19 -16.62
C PHE A 24 -17.00 -33.66 -17.84
N ASN A 25 -17.86 -32.81 -18.43
CA ASN A 25 -18.54 -33.11 -19.69
C ASN A 25 -17.56 -33.27 -20.85
N ALA A 26 -16.53 -32.40 -20.95
CA ALA A 26 -15.50 -32.51 -21.96
C ALA A 26 -14.70 -33.82 -21.82
N ARG A 27 -14.34 -34.20 -20.58
CA ARG A 27 -13.65 -35.47 -20.30
C ARG A 27 -14.51 -36.69 -20.65
N LYS A 28 -15.81 -36.65 -20.37
CA LYS A 28 -16.75 -37.71 -20.76
C LYS A 28 -16.85 -37.84 -22.29
N ASN A 29 -16.96 -36.73 -23.00
CA ASN A 29 -17.04 -36.72 -24.46
C ASN A 29 -15.75 -37.24 -25.13
N VAL A 30 -14.57 -36.94 -24.54
CA VAL A 30 -13.29 -37.48 -24.99
C VAL A 30 -13.21 -38.98 -24.75
N ASN A 31 -13.69 -39.47 -23.60
CA ASN A 31 -13.73 -40.91 -23.32
C ASN A 31 -14.71 -41.65 -24.26
N ASP A 32 -15.89 -41.07 -24.54
CA ASP A 32 -16.86 -41.65 -25.48
C ASP A 32 -16.32 -41.71 -26.93
N GLN A 33 -15.43 -40.78 -27.32
CA GLN A 33 -14.72 -40.81 -28.61
C GLN A 33 -13.49 -41.74 -28.60
N ALA A 34 -12.76 -41.84 -27.48
CA ALA A 34 -11.60 -42.71 -27.32
C ALA A 34 -11.98 -44.19 -27.20
N HIS A 35 -13.17 -44.52 -26.70
CA HIS A 35 -13.68 -45.90 -26.72
C HIS A 35 -13.92 -46.47 -28.13
N ALA A 36 -13.80 -45.66 -29.20
CA ALA A 36 -13.81 -46.11 -30.59
C ALA A 36 -12.40 -46.39 -31.18
N ALA A 37 -11.33 -46.01 -30.50
CA ALA A 37 -9.95 -46.29 -30.92
C ALA A 37 -9.17 -46.81 -29.71
N GLU A 38 -8.85 -48.11 -29.72
CA GLU A 38 -8.04 -48.79 -28.69
C GLU A 38 -6.89 -47.89 -28.18
N VAL A 39 -6.82 -47.68 -26.86
CA VAL A 39 -5.61 -47.84 -26.02
C VAL A 39 -5.89 -47.42 -24.57
N THR A 40 -5.36 -48.24 -23.67
CA THR A 40 -5.10 -48.01 -22.24
C THR A 40 -4.75 -46.57 -21.86
N SER A 41 -5.65 -45.89 -21.16
CA SER A 41 -5.27 -44.80 -20.26
C SER A 41 -5.80 -45.15 -18.87
N GLU A 42 -4.92 -45.15 -17.87
CA GLU A 42 -5.28 -45.40 -16.47
C GLU A 42 -6.30 -44.36 -16.01
N ASP A 43 -7.58 -44.71 -16.04
CA ASP A 43 -8.68 -43.98 -15.44
C ASP A 43 -8.51 -43.99 -13.92
N THR A 44 -7.68 -43.08 -13.41
CA THR A 44 -7.67 -42.80 -11.97
C THR A 44 -9.00 -42.09 -11.67
N PRO A 45 -9.87 -42.67 -10.81
CA PRO A 45 -11.12 -42.03 -10.44
C PRO A 45 -10.84 -40.64 -9.84
N PRO A 46 -11.75 -39.67 -10.04
CA PRO A 46 -11.59 -38.34 -9.44
C PRO A 46 -11.36 -38.50 -7.93
N GLY A 47 -10.39 -37.74 -7.41
CA GLY A 47 -10.05 -37.80 -6.00
C GLY A 47 -11.25 -37.42 -5.14
N PHE A 48 -11.27 -37.85 -3.87
CA PHE A 48 -12.37 -37.52 -2.95
C PHE A 48 -12.68 -36.01 -2.89
N LEU A 49 -11.64 -35.16 -2.95
CA LEU A 49 -11.80 -33.70 -2.97
C LEU A 49 -12.46 -33.18 -4.26
N ASP A 50 -12.24 -33.83 -5.40
CA ASP A 50 -12.81 -33.46 -6.70
C ASP A 50 -14.33 -33.72 -6.75
N CYS A 51 -14.79 -34.66 -5.91
CA CYS A 51 -16.20 -35.06 -5.79
C CYS A 51 -17.02 -34.12 -4.90
N LEU A 52 -16.39 -33.32 -4.05
CA LEU A 52 -17.08 -32.39 -3.14
C LEU A 52 -17.95 -31.38 -3.91
N PRO A 53 -19.07 -30.90 -3.34
CA PRO A 53 -19.81 -29.75 -3.84
C PRO A 53 -18.88 -28.53 -4.04
N VAL A 54 -19.15 -27.75 -5.09
CA VAL A 54 -18.29 -26.60 -5.47
C VAL A 54 -18.23 -25.54 -4.38
N ASP A 55 -19.33 -25.37 -3.64
CA ASP A 55 -19.41 -24.52 -2.45
C ASP A 55 -18.43 -24.96 -1.35
N LEU A 56 -18.29 -26.26 -1.08
CA LEU A 56 -17.29 -26.77 -0.14
C LEU A 56 -15.86 -26.66 -0.69
N GLN A 57 -15.66 -26.89 -1.99
CA GLN A 57 -14.36 -26.69 -2.63
C GLN A 57 -13.92 -25.23 -2.54
N PHE A 58 -14.83 -24.29 -2.80
CA PHE A 58 -14.61 -22.85 -2.64
C PHE A 58 -14.30 -22.50 -1.18
N LEU A 59 -15.08 -22.99 -0.22
CA LEU A 59 -14.81 -22.79 1.21
C LEU A 59 -13.42 -23.30 1.62
N ILE A 60 -13.01 -24.47 1.14
CA ILE A 60 -11.65 -24.98 1.38
C ILE A 60 -10.62 -23.98 0.82
N MET A 61 -10.79 -23.53 -0.43
CA MET A 61 -9.90 -22.57 -1.05
C MET A 61 -9.83 -21.24 -0.30
N THR A 62 -10.92 -20.75 0.30
CA THR A 62 -10.91 -19.49 1.07
C THR A 62 -10.13 -19.58 2.38
N LEU A 63 -9.88 -20.78 2.90
CA LEU A 63 -9.09 -21.04 4.11
C LEU A 63 -7.59 -21.24 3.82
N LEU A 64 -7.20 -21.38 2.56
CA LEU A 64 -5.81 -21.63 2.17
C LEU A 64 -5.02 -20.32 2.00
N SER A 65 -3.72 -20.40 2.26
CA SER A 65 -2.80 -19.33 1.86
C SER A 65 -2.63 -19.30 0.34
N PRO A 66 -2.20 -18.18 -0.26
CA PRO A 66 -1.92 -18.11 -1.70
C PRO A 66 -0.89 -19.15 -2.15
N VAL A 67 0.08 -19.46 -1.29
CA VAL A 67 1.10 -20.48 -1.53
C VAL A 67 0.46 -21.88 -1.58
N ASP A 68 -0.43 -22.18 -0.65
CA ASP A 68 -1.11 -23.47 -0.60
C ASP A 68 -2.15 -23.63 -1.71
N LEU A 69 -2.78 -22.54 -2.15
CA LEU A 69 -3.61 -22.52 -3.37
C LEU A 69 -2.79 -22.88 -4.62
N CYS A 70 -1.60 -22.27 -4.79
CA CYS A 70 -0.72 -22.64 -5.89
C CYS A 70 -0.28 -24.11 -5.82
N ARG A 71 0.00 -24.64 -4.62
CA ARG A 71 0.32 -26.06 -4.42
C ARG A 71 -0.87 -26.96 -4.76
N LEU A 72 -2.08 -26.60 -4.35
CA LEU A 72 -3.32 -27.30 -4.72
C LEU A 72 -3.47 -27.35 -6.24
N GLY A 73 -3.25 -26.22 -6.92
CA GLY A 73 -3.27 -26.15 -8.38
C GLY A 73 -2.24 -27.03 -9.09
N ALA A 74 -1.14 -27.38 -8.41
CA ALA A 74 -0.11 -28.28 -8.95
C ALA A 74 -0.46 -29.77 -8.79
N THR A 75 -1.53 -30.12 -8.07
CA THR A 75 -1.89 -31.53 -7.79
C THR A 75 -2.61 -32.22 -8.95
N SER A 76 -3.45 -31.51 -9.69
CA SER A 76 -4.20 -32.08 -10.82
C SER A 76 -4.58 -30.99 -11.83
N SER A 77 -4.89 -31.39 -13.06
CA SER A 77 -5.35 -30.43 -14.09
C SER A 77 -6.70 -29.79 -13.74
N TYR A 78 -7.54 -30.48 -12.97
CA TYR A 78 -8.80 -29.93 -12.46
C TYR A 78 -8.55 -28.80 -11.46
N TRP A 79 -7.75 -29.05 -10.42
CA TRP A 79 -7.42 -28.02 -9.42
C TRP A 79 -6.58 -26.90 -10.02
N GLY A 80 -5.68 -27.21 -10.95
CA GLY A 80 -4.89 -26.21 -11.67
C GLY A 80 -5.73 -25.25 -12.49
N ALA A 81 -6.88 -25.69 -13.00
CA ALA A 81 -7.83 -24.83 -13.70
C ALA A 81 -8.77 -24.09 -12.72
N MET A 82 -9.27 -24.77 -11.69
CA MET A 82 -10.11 -24.16 -10.64
C MET A 82 -9.41 -22.99 -9.93
N VAL A 83 -8.15 -23.19 -9.52
CA VAL A 83 -7.35 -22.16 -8.84
C VAL A 83 -7.03 -20.99 -9.77
N ARG A 84 -7.03 -21.16 -11.10
CA ARG A 84 -6.78 -20.07 -12.06
C ARG A 84 -8.04 -19.30 -12.46
N ASP A 85 -9.19 -19.58 -11.85
CA ASP A 85 -10.42 -18.82 -12.09
C ASP A 85 -10.19 -17.33 -11.73
N PRO A 86 -10.40 -16.37 -12.65
CA PRO A 86 -10.15 -14.96 -12.37
C PRO A 86 -11.07 -14.37 -11.29
N LEU A 87 -12.30 -14.86 -11.16
CA LEU A 87 -13.25 -14.36 -10.16
C LEU A 87 -12.84 -14.81 -8.76
N LEU A 88 -12.25 -16.00 -8.63
CA LEU A 88 -11.64 -16.47 -7.39
C LEU A 88 -10.56 -15.50 -6.89
N TRP A 89 -9.63 -15.10 -7.76
CA TRP A 89 -8.58 -14.16 -7.38
C TRP A 89 -9.08 -12.75 -7.13
N ARG A 90 -10.09 -12.29 -7.89
CA ARG A 90 -10.76 -11.02 -7.61
C ARG A 90 -11.41 -11.03 -6.22
N TYR A 91 -12.08 -12.11 -5.85
CA TYR A 91 -12.65 -12.27 -4.51
C TYR A 91 -11.58 -12.20 -3.42
N PHE A 92 -10.47 -12.92 -3.59
CA PHE A 92 -9.35 -12.84 -2.63
C PHE A 92 -8.78 -11.43 -2.55
N LEU A 93 -8.63 -10.74 -3.68
CA LEU A 93 -8.10 -9.37 -3.71
C LEU A 93 -8.98 -8.41 -2.91
N VAL A 94 -10.29 -8.39 -3.16
CA VAL A 94 -11.23 -7.53 -2.43
C VAL A 94 -11.27 -7.88 -0.93
N ARG A 95 -11.21 -9.17 -0.59
CA ARG A 95 -11.27 -9.66 0.80
C ARG A 95 -10.01 -9.33 1.61
N ASP A 96 -8.83 -9.44 0.99
CA ASP A 96 -7.55 -9.42 1.71
C ASP A 96 -6.83 -8.07 1.62
N MET A 97 -7.02 -7.32 0.53
CA MET A 97 -6.36 -6.03 0.30
C MET A 97 -6.57 -5.02 1.44
N PRO A 98 -7.76 -4.88 2.06
CA PRO A 98 -7.94 -3.98 3.20
C PRO A 98 -7.11 -4.34 4.44
N LYS A 99 -6.60 -5.58 4.51
CA LYS A 99 -5.80 -6.09 5.63
C LYS A 99 -4.30 -5.96 5.38
N TRP A 100 -3.88 -5.54 4.19
CA TRP A 100 -2.46 -5.40 3.88
C TRP A 100 -1.88 -4.22 4.66
N PRO A 101 -0.68 -4.37 5.26
CA PRO A 101 -0.06 -3.31 6.05
C PRO A 101 0.54 -2.20 5.20
N SER A 102 0.66 -2.39 3.88
CA SER A 102 1.20 -1.37 2.99
C SER A 102 0.76 -1.55 1.55
N ILE A 103 0.81 -0.48 0.78
CA ILE A 103 0.55 -0.43 -0.67
C ILE A 103 1.41 0.64 -1.33
N ASN A 104 1.92 0.38 -2.52
CA ASN A 104 2.80 1.33 -3.23
C ASN A 104 2.40 1.48 -4.69
N HIS A 105 3.00 2.45 -5.36
CA HIS A 105 2.76 2.78 -6.77
C HIS A 105 2.90 1.60 -7.76
N VAL A 106 3.64 0.54 -7.41
CA VAL A 106 3.81 -0.67 -8.25
C VAL A 106 2.78 -1.76 -7.93
N THR A 107 2.33 -1.81 -6.68
CA THR A 107 1.45 -2.87 -6.14
C THR A 107 -0.01 -2.45 -6.04
N MET A 108 -0.30 -1.18 -6.34
CA MET A 108 -1.66 -0.65 -6.39
C MET A 108 -2.46 -1.33 -7.51
N PRO A 109 -3.55 -2.06 -7.19
CA PRO A 109 -4.39 -2.67 -8.21
C PRO A 109 -5.24 -1.60 -8.91
N ARG A 110 -5.71 -1.94 -10.11
CA ARG A 110 -6.67 -1.10 -10.86
C ARG A 110 -8.04 -1.23 -10.23
N LEU A 111 -8.45 -0.20 -9.51
CA LEU A 111 -9.68 -0.23 -8.72
C LEU A 111 -10.93 -0.22 -9.60
N GLU A 112 -10.86 0.41 -10.78
CA GLU A 112 -11.96 0.45 -11.73
C GLU A 112 -12.39 -0.98 -12.11
N ALA A 113 -11.41 -1.88 -12.29
CA ALA A 113 -11.66 -3.29 -12.60
C ALA A 113 -12.27 -4.08 -11.42
N LEU A 114 -12.04 -3.62 -10.18
CA LEU A 114 -12.60 -4.23 -8.97
C LEU A 114 -14.04 -3.78 -8.69
N HIS A 115 -14.45 -2.61 -9.20
CA HIS A 115 -15.79 -2.06 -9.00
C HIS A 115 -16.76 -2.43 -10.13
N THR A 116 -16.27 -2.91 -11.28
CA THR A 116 -17.12 -3.39 -12.38
C THR A 116 -17.98 -4.57 -11.92
N PRO A 117 -19.32 -4.51 -12.03
CA PRO A 117 -20.19 -5.58 -11.54
C PRO A 117 -19.84 -6.92 -12.21
N LEU A 118 -19.74 -7.97 -11.38
CA LEU A 118 -19.43 -9.32 -11.83
C LEU A 118 -20.58 -9.86 -12.70
N CYS A 119 -20.36 -10.01 -14.00
CA CYS A 119 -21.28 -10.64 -14.92
C CYS A 119 -20.75 -12.01 -15.35
N VAL A 120 -21.59 -13.04 -15.26
CA VAL A 120 -21.26 -14.39 -15.74
C VAL A 120 -21.56 -14.45 -17.24
N GLY A 121 -20.52 -14.50 -18.08
CA GLY A 121 -20.67 -14.82 -19.51
C GLY A 121 -20.15 -13.77 -20.52
N GLU A 122 -19.63 -12.63 -20.08
CA GLU A 122 -18.95 -11.67 -20.96
C GLU A 122 -17.44 -11.79 -20.76
N MET A 123 -16.78 -12.62 -21.57
CA MET A 123 -15.33 -12.77 -21.54
C MET A 123 -14.79 -12.81 -22.97
N GLU A 124 -14.77 -11.63 -23.60
CA GLU A 124 -13.98 -11.37 -24.83
C GLU A 124 -13.08 -10.13 -24.73
N GLU A 125 -13.07 -9.42 -23.59
CA GLU A 125 -11.95 -8.53 -23.24
C GLU A 125 -10.83 -9.39 -22.62
N PRO A 126 -9.54 -9.15 -22.92
CA PRO A 126 -8.45 -9.90 -22.32
C PRO A 126 -8.58 -9.83 -20.80
N GLY A 127 -9.02 -10.95 -20.20
CA GLY A 127 -9.42 -11.03 -18.81
C GLY A 127 -8.31 -10.47 -17.93
N HIS A 128 -8.62 -9.44 -17.16
CA HIS A 128 -7.68 -8.83 -16.25
C HIS A 128 -7.12 -9.90 -15.30
N ASP A 129 -5.79 -9.99 -15.21
CA ASP A 129 -5.11 -11.03 -14.44
C ASP A 129 -5.08 -10.68 -12.95
N PHE A 130 -6.22 -10.89 -12.29
CA PHE A 130 -6.37 -10.69 -10.85
C PHE A 130 -5.41 -11.55 -10.02
N MET A 131 -4.97 -12.71 -10.53
CA MET A 131 -3.99 -13.54 -9.83
C MET A 131 -2.66 -12.81 -9.74
N THR A 132 -2.18 -12.27 -10.86
CA THR A 132 -0.94 -11.49 -10.89
C THR A 132 -1.03 -10.26 -9.99
N ASP A 133 -2.14 -9.53 -10.02
CA ASP A 133 -2.30 -8.33 -9.18
C ASP A 133 -2.37 -8.67 -7.69
N TYR A 134 -3.06 -9.75 -7.33
CA TYR A 134 -3.06 -10.27 -5.96
C TYR A 134 -1.65 -10.64 -5.49
N LEU A 135 -0.92 -11.42 -6.30
CA LEU A 135 0.42 -11.90 -5.93
C LEU A 135 1.47 -10.78 -5.85
N LYS A 136 1.34 -9.73 -6.67
CA LYS A 136 2.17 -8.52 -6.56
C LYS A 136 1.92 -7.78 -5.25
N GLY A 137 0.65 -7.63 -4.86
CA GLY A 137 0.26 -6.91 -3.66
C GLY A 137 0.55 -7.65 -2.36
N TYR A 138 0.46 -8.99 -2.38
CA TYR A 138 0.54 -9.85 -1.20
C TYR A 138 1.84 -9.67 -0.40
N PRO A 139 1.79 -9.37 0.92
CA PRO A 139 2.97 -9.01 1.71
C PRO A 139 4.13 -10.00 1.68
N ALA A 140 3.85 -11.31 1.69
CA ALA A 140 4.90 -12.32 1.69
C ALA A 140 5.63 -12.46 0.33
N CYS A 141 4.97 -12.07 -0.77
CA CYS A 141 5.53 -12.13 -2.12
C CYS A 141 6.09 -10.78 -2.59
N ARG A 142 5.67 -9.68 -1.96
CA ARG A 142 6.00 -8.30 -2.36
C ARG A 142 7.50 -8.05 -2.50
N GLN A 143 8.35 -8.68 -1.67
CA GLN A 143 9.80 -8.46 -1.71
C GLN A 143 10.44 -8.81 -3.06
N GLN A 144 9.83 -9.74 -3.81
CA GLN A 144 10.30 -10.17 -5.12
C GLN A 144 10.01 -9.14 -6.22
N TRP A 145 9.07 -8.22 -5.98
CA TRP A 145 8.58 -7.23 -6.94
C TRP A 145 9.06 -5.81 -6.66
N PHE A 146 9.72 -5.56 -5.52
CA PHE A 146 10.44 -4.31 -5.35
C PHE A 146 11.54 -4.22 -6.41
N PRO A 147 11.71 -3.06 -7.07
CA PRO A 147 12.87 -2.83 -7.90
C PRO A 147 14.11 -2.94 -6.99
N GLN A 148 14.78 -4.08 -7.06
CA GLN A 148 16.07 -4.30 -6.39
C GLN A 148 17.16 -3.35 -6.96
N ARG A 149 16.84 -2.57 -8.01
CA ARG A 149 17.74 -1.66 -8.70
C ARG A 149 16.95 -0.49 -9.33
N PRO A 150 17.44 0.75 -9.25
CA PRO A 150 17.12 1.71 -10.29
C PRO A 150 17.68 1.20 -11.63
N PRO A 151 16.95 1.35 -12.76
CA PRO A 151 17.32 0.80 -14.07
C PRO A 151 18.65 1.34 -14.64
N TYR A 152 19.30 2.31 -13.99
CA TYR A 152 20.53 2.96 -14.45
C TYR A 152 21.83 2.52 -13.75
N SER A 153 21.84 1.47 -12.91
CA SER A 153 23.05 1.14 -12.11
C SER A 153 24.07 0.17 -12.74
N VAL A 154 23.90 -0.29 -13.99
CA VAL A 154 24.73 -1.40 -14.51
C VAL A 154 26.07 -0.99 -15.13
N VAL A 155 26.40 0.30 -15.27
CA VAL A 155 27.74 0.69 -15.71
C VAL A 155 28.23 1.91 -14.93
N THR A 156 29.05 1.69 -13.90
CA THR A 156 30.10 2.60 -13.34
C THR A 156 30.75 2.08 -12.04
N SER A 157 30.69 0.78 -11.72
CA SER A 157 31.16 0.23 -10.43
C SER A 157 32.66 0.40 -10.11
N PHE A 158 33.50 0.83 -11.06
CA PHE A 158 34.93 1.07 -10.77
C PHE A 158 35.28 2.55 -10.50
N LEU A 159 34.42 3.51 -10.83
CA LEU A 159 34.69 4.95 -10.62
C LEU A 159 33.76 5.62 -9.60
N GLN A 160 32.71 4.95 -9.13
CA GLN A 160 31.83 5.45 -8.05
C GLN A 160 32.55 5.65 -6.71
N SER A 161 33.74 5.04 -6.53
CA SER A 161 34.61 5.26 -5.36
C SER A 161 35.22 6.67 -5.29
N LEU A 162 35.18 7.45 -6.36
CA LEU A 162 35.90 8.73 -6.48
C LEU A 162 34.98 9.96 -6.50
N VAL A 163 33.66 9.75 -6.51
CA VAL A 163 32.67 10.81 -6.30
C VAL A 163 32.13 10.64 -4.88
N PRO A 164 32.09 11.67 -4.01
CA PRO A 164 31.48 11.57 -2.70
C PRO A 164 29.96 11.37 -2.81
N THR A 165 29.50 10.18 -3.16
CA THR A 165 28.08 9.79 -3.28
C THR A 165 27.53 9.20 -1.99
N THR A 166 27.84 9.82 -0.86
CA THR A 166 27.24 9.46 0.45
C THR A 166 26.79 10.73 1.17
N THR A 167 26.04 11.57 0.48
CA THR A 167 25.25 12.60 1.16
C THR A 167 24.14 11.90 1.93
N GLU A 168 24.12 12.11 3.24
CA GLU A 168 23.04 11.66 4.13
C GLU A 168 21.68 12.09 3.54
N PRO A 169 20.79 11.14 3.16
CA PRO A 169 19.49 11.48 2.58
C PRO A 169 18.66 12.33 3.53
N ARG A 170 17.98 13.34 2.99
CA ARG A 170 17.17 14.29 3.76
C ARG A 170 15.72 14.20 3.35
N TYR A 171 14.82 14.09 4.31
CA TYR A 171 13.39 13.97 4.07
C TYR A 171 12.62 15.06 4.79
N ALA A 172 11.64 15.68 4.14
CA ALA A 172 10.70 16.59 4.79
C ALA A 172 9.52 15.78 5.34
N MET A 173 9.21 15.94 6.63
CA MET A 173 8.07 15.28 7.28
C MET A 173 6.99 16.29 7.64
N PHE A 174 5.77 16.06 7.15
CA PHE A 174 4.61 16.95 7.36
C PHE A 174 3.32 16.12 7.36
N GLY A 175 2.20 16.73 7.77
CA GLY A 175 0.88 16.13 7.63
C GLY A 175 0.03 16.16 8.90
N PRO A 176 -1.28 15.98 8.77
CA PRO A 176 -2.25 16.13 9.87
C PRO A 176 -2.03 15.12 11.00
N GLY A 177 -1.55 13.91 10.72
CA GLY A 177 -1.31 12.88 11.73
C GLY A 177 -0.24 13.25 12.76
N MET A 178 0.62 14.23 12.48
CA MET A 178 1.57 14.75 13.47
C MET A 178 0.89 15.56 14.59
N GLU A 179 -0.28 16.13 14.29
CA GLU A 179 -0.97 17.09 15.15
C GLU A 179 -2.30 16.56 15.67
N GLN A 180 -3.03 15.77 14.89
CA GLN A 180 -4.39 15.32 15.21
C GLN A 180 -4.47 14.07 16.09
N LEU A 181 -3.42 13.25 16.13
CA LEU A 181 -3.40 12.02 16.95
C LEU A 181 -3.28 12.34 18.44
N ASP A 182 -3.90 11.51 19.27
CA ASP A 182 -3.79 11.58 20.74
C ASP A 182 -2.34 11.32 21.18
N VAL A 183 -1.70 10.33 20.55
CA VAL A 183 -0.28 10.04 20.76
C VAL A 183 0.56 10.68 19.65
N SER A 184 1.53 11.51 20.03
CA SER A 184 2.39 12.20 19.05
C SER A 184 3.50 11.29 18.55
N MET A 185 3.36 10.80 17.30
CA MET A 185 4.39 9.98 16.64
C MET A 185 5.79 10.61 16.71
N VAL A 186 5.90 11.93 16.46
CA VAL A 186 7.22 12.59 16.46
C VAL A 186 7.87 12.58 17.85
N THR A 187 7.07 12.75 18.91
CA THR A 187 7.57 12.70 20.29
C THR A 187 7.99 11.27 20.64
N THR A 188 7.19 10.28 20.25
CA THR A 188 7.55 8.86 20.43
C THR A 188 8.85 8.52 19.69
N LEU A 189 9.00 8.96 18.44
CA LEU A 189 10.20 8.73 17.62
C LEU A 189 11.46 9.31 18.27
N MET A 190 11.39 10.51 18.85
CA MET A 190 12.53 11.11 19.55
C MET A 190 12.89 10.40 20.87
N ASN A 191 11.89 9.86 21.56
CA ASN A 191 12.06 9.26 22.89
C ASN A 191 12.26 7.74 22.87
N THR A 192 12.26 7.11 21.69
CA THR A 192 12.41 5.66 21.53
C THR A 192 13.67 5.33 20.72
N PRO A 193 14.87 5.57 21.29
CA PRO A 193 16.13 5.37 20.57
C PRO A 193 16.38 3.90 20.19
N ASP A 194 15.74 2.96 20.87
CA ASP A 194 15.86 1.52 20.59
C ASP A 194 15.24 1.11 19.25
N VAL A 195 14.24 1.87 18.77
CA VAL A 195 13.60 1.62 17.47
C VAL A 195 14.37 2.33 16.37
N LEU A 196 14.72 3.60 16.57
CA LEU A 196 15.45 4.38 15.58
C LEU A 196 16.44 5.33 16.28
N PRO A 197 17.72 4.93 16.41
CA PRO A 197 18.73 5.71 17.12
C PRO A 197 18.95 7.11 16.53
N VAL A 198 19.03 8.11 17.41
CA VAL A 198 19.33 9.49 17.02
C VAL A 198 20.84 9.66 16.86
N ALA A 199 21.27 10.03 15.65
CA ALA A 199 22.68 10.26 15.32
C ALA A 199 23.17 11.68 15.69
N GLY A 200 22.24 12.60 15.97
CA GLY A 200 22.51 13.99 16.35
C GLY A 200 21.77 15.02 15.48
N ILE A 201 22.13 16.28 15.66
CA ILE A 201 21.58 17.42 14.91
C ILE A 201 22.62 17.86 13.88
N PRO A 202 22.33 17.87 12.56
CA PRO A 202 23.29 18.31 11.56
C PRO A 202 23.74 19.76 11.75
N GLN A 203 24.93 20.08 11.26
CA GLN A 203 25.46 21.46 11.27
C GLN A 203 24.81 22.37 10.23
N ARG A 204 24.28 21.81 9.13
CA ARG A 204 23.63 22.59 8.05
C ARG A 204 22.19 22.92 8.42
N GLN A 205 21.95 24.18 8.76
CA GLN A 205 20.62 24.71 9.04
C GLN A 205 20.00 25.30 7.77
N ILE A 206 18.69 25.07 7.60
CA ILE A 206 17.87 25.84 6.66
C ILE A 206 17.28 27.01 7.44
N ASN A 207 17.33 28.20 6.85
CA ASN A 207 16.92 29.44 7.52
C ASN A 207 15.46 29.34 7.98
N GLY A 208 15.23 29.55 9.27
CA GLY A 208 13.88 29.57 9.87
C GLY A 208 13.30 28.19 10.24
N ILE A 209 13.89 27.08 9.79
CA ILE A 209 13.38 25.71 10.07
C ILE A 209 14.36 24.89 10.93
N GLY A 210 15.66 25.14 10.81
CA GLY A 210 16.71 24.42 11.52
C GLY A 210 17.32 23.28 10.70
N SER A 211 18.04 22.37 11.36
CA SER A 211 18.82 21.30 10.70
C SER A 211 18.15 19.93 10.72
N GLY A 212 16.98 19.81 11.34
CA GLY A 212 16.28 18.53 11.50
C GLY A 212 16.99 17.58 12.46
N ILE A 213 16.53 16.33 12.49
CA ILE A 213 17.07 15.28 13.35
C ILE A 213 17.63 14.18 12.47
N SER A 214 18.88 13.78 12.72
CA SER A 214 19.49 12.64 12.07
C SER A 214 19.23 11.36 12.84
N TYR A 215 18.92 10.30 12.10
CA TYR A 215 18.65 8.96 12.59
C TYR A 215 19.59 7.94 11.95
N VAL A 216 19.76 6.78 12.59
CA VAL A 216 20.51 5.65 12.05
C VAL A 216 19.58 4.45 11.87
N TYR A 217 19.45 3.98 10.63
CA TYR A 217 18.74 2.74 10.31
C TYR A 217 19.70 1.54 10.30
N LYS A 218 19.34 0.48 11.04
CA LYS A 218 20.12 -0.77 11.19
C LYS A 218 21.60 -0.55 11.54
N ASN A 219 21.93 0.52 12.27
CA ASN A 219 23.31 0.90 12.61
C ASN A 219 24.25 1.07 11.39
N GLN A 220 23.70 1.29 10.19
CA GLN A 220 24.48 1.36 8.93
C GLN A 220 24.17 2.61 8.12
N HIS A 221 22.90 3.00 8.03
CA HIS A 221 22.47 4.08 7.15
C HIS A 221 22.02 5.27 7.96
N LYS A 222 22.71 6.39 7.78
CA LYS A 222 22.33 7.66 8.39
C LYS A 222 21.42 8.45 7.45
N PHE A 223 20.37 9.05 7.98
CA PHE A 223 19.45 9.91 7.23
C PHE A 223 18.88 11.01 8.13
N ASN A 224 18.39 12.09 7.54
CA ASN A 224 17.92 13.28 8.24
C ASN A 224 16.44 13.54 7.96
N ILE A 225 15.66 13.84 9.00
CA ILE A 225 14.26 14.26 8.88
C ILE A 225 14.12 15.72 9.30
N LEU A 226 13.57 16.54 8.40
CA LEU A 226 13.16 17.92 8.64
C LEU A 226 11.66 17.95 8.92
N THR A 227 11.29 18.09 10.20
CA THR A 227 9.88 18.11 10.60
C THR A 227 9.26 19.49 10.42
N LEU A 228 8.25 19.57 9.55
CA LEU A 228 7.52 20.80 9.25
C LEU A 228 6.22 20.81 10.08
N TYR A 229 6.19 21.66 11.10
CA TYR A 229 4.98 21.90 11.90
C TYR A 229 4.21 23.09 11.36
N SER A 230 2.89 22.99 11.37
CA SER A 230 2.04 24.10 10.97
C SER A 230 1.98 25.20 12.01
N THR A 231 1.99 24.81 13.30
CA THR A 231 1.80 25.73 14.40
C THR A 231 2.72 25.44 15.59
N ASN A 232 2.84 26.41 16.50
CA ASN A 232 3.65 26.26 17.70
C ASN A 232 3.04 25.18 18.65
N ARG A 233 3.85 24.64 19.57
CA ARG A 233 3.41 23.53 20.45
C ARG A 233 2.16 23.86 21.27
N ALA A 234 2.03 25.10 21.76
CA ALA A 234 0.91 25.52 22.60
C ALA A 234 -0.40 25.68 21.82
N GLU A 235 -0.34 26.06 20.53
CA GLU A 235 -1.47 26.06 19.61
C GLU A 235 -1.92 24.63 19.28
N ARG A 236 -0.96 23.71 19.06
CA ARG A 236 -1.24 22.28 18.81
C ARG A 236 -1.92 21.58 19.98
N GLU A 237 -1.44 21.80 21.20
CA GLU A 237 -2.04 21.21 22.41
C GLU A 237 -3.47 21.73 22.65
N ARG A 238 -3.75 23.00 22.34
CA ARG A 238 -5.12 23.57 22.37
C ARG A 238 -6.03 22.98 21.30
N ALA A 239 -5.56 22.91 20.05
CA ALA A 239 -6.32 22.35 18.93
C ALA A 239 -6.74 20.88 19.16
N ARG A 240 -5.86 20.08 19.78
CA ARG A 240 -6.16 18.70 20.18
C ARG A 240 -7.29 18.62 21.21
N THR A 241 -7.29 19.54 22.18
CA THR A 241 -8.29 19.57 23.24
C THR A 241 -9.65 20.09 22.74
N GLU A 242 -9.62 21.02 21.79
CA GLU A 242 -10.81 21.74 21.31
C GLU A 242 -11.42 21.14 20.03
N GLN A 243 -10.77 20.14 19.39
CA GLN A 243 -11.16 19.56 18.09
C GLN A 243 -11.38 20.60 16.98
N GLN A 244 -10.76 21.77 17.08
CA GLN A 244 -10.88 22.85 16.09
C GLN A 244 -9.79 22.73 15.02
N SER A 245 -10.15 22.99 13.76
CA SER A 245 -9.19 23.08 12.66
C SER A 245 -8.36 24.36 12.79
N VAL A 246 -7.06 24.19 12.99
CA VAL A 246 -6.11 25.31 12.99
C VAL A 246 -5.68 25.57 11.56
N SER A 247 -5.67 26.83 11.14
CA SER A 247 -5.24 27.22 9.80
C SER A 247 -3.80 26.78 9.53
N ASN A 248 -3.59 26.08 8.41
CA ASN A 248 -2.29 25.48 8.13
C ASN A 248 -1.27 26.54 7.65
N LYS A 249 -0.36 26.99 8.54
CA LYS A 249 0.60 28.08 8.22
C LYS A 249 1.75 27.64 7.29
N LEU A 250 1.84 26.35 6.94
CA LEU A 250 2.82 25.87 5.94
C LEU A 250 2.47 26.32 4.52
N PHE A 251 1.19 26.60 4.28
CA PHE A 251 0.64 26.87 2.96
C PHE A 251 0.00 28.26 2.91
N ILE A 252 0.07 28.86 1.74
CA ILE A 252 -0.67 30.06 1.36
C ILE A 252 -1.76 29.58 0.41
N GLN A 253 -3.03 29.82 0.75
CA GLN A 253 -4.13 29.50 -0.16
C GLN A 253 -4.23 30.62 -1.19
N GLU A 254 -3.90 30.31 -2.44
CA GLU A 254 -3.87 31.29 -3.54
C GLU A 254 -5.22 31.45 -4.24
N GLY A 255 -6.15 30.53 -3.99
CA GLY A 255 -7.52 30.56 -4.51
C GLY A 255 -8.08 29.17 -4.76
N THR A 256 -8.94 29.06 -5.76
CA THR A 256 -9.40 27.78 -6.33
C THR A 256 -8.93 27.69 -7.77
N ASP A 257 -8.56 26.49 -8.21
CA ASP A 257 -8.22 26.22 -9.60
C ASP A 257 -9.45 26.26 -10.52
N GLN A 258 -9.24 26.01 -11.81
CA GLN A 258 -10.31 26.04 -12.83
C GLN A 258 -11.39 24.95 -12.61
N SER A 259 -11.08 23.91 -11.83
CA SER A 259 -11.99 22.84 -11.41
C SER A 259 -12.72 23.14 -10.10
N GLY A 260 -12.40 24.25 -9.42
CA GLY A 260 -12.97 24.63 -8.14
C GLY A 260 -12.28 24.01 -6.93
N HIS A 261 -11.17 23.29 -7.12
CA HIS A 261 -10.38 22.72 -6.02
C HIS A 261 -9.45 23.77 -5.42
N PRO A 262 -9.16 23.73 -4.12
CA PRO A 262 -8.29 24.71 -3.48
C PRO A 262 -6.86 24.62 -4.02
N HIS A 263 -6.29 25.76 -4.41
CA HIS A 263 -4.89 25.86 -4.82
C HIS A 263 -4.04 26.40 -3.67
N PHE A 264 -2.99 25.66 -3.32
CA PHE A 264 -2.05 26.00 -2.26
C PHE A 264 -0.65 26.19 -2.84
N SER A 265 0.07 27.16 -2.30
CA SER A 265 1.53 27.27 -2.49
C SER A 265 2.24 27.17 -1.14
N PRO A 266 3.39 26.48 -1.05
CA PRO A 266 4.17 26.44 0.17
C PRO A 266 4.79 27.81 0.46
N THR A 267 4.90 28.17 1.73
CA THR A 267 5.61 29.38 2.16
C THR A 267 7.08 29.38 1.71
N PRO A 268 7.75 30.54 1.54
CA PRO A 268 9.11 30.61 1.02
C PRO A 268 10.13 29.73 1.77
N GLN A 269 10.03 29.65 3.11
CA GLN A 269 10.91 28.80 3.91
C GLN A 269 10.68 27.29 3.63
N VAL A 270 9.42 26.90 3.40
CA VAL A 270 9.06 25.53 3.05
C VAL A 270 9.50 25.20 1.62
N GLN A 271 9.48 26.17 0.70
CA GLN A 271 10.04 26.01 -0.65
C GLN A 271 11.54 25.70 -0.60
N GLU A 272 12.32 26.40 0.22
CA GLU A 272 13.75 26.11 0.41
C GLU A 272 13.98 24.68 0.92
N VAL A 273 13.14 24.20 1.84
CA VAL A 273 13.19 22.79 2.28
C VAL A 273 12.86 21.84 1.14
N CYS A 274 11.78 22.11 0.40
CA CYS A 274 11.39 21.28 -0.73
C CYS A 274 12.50 21.19 -1.77
N GLN A 275 13.26 22.25 -2.02
CA GLN A 275 14.41 22.23 -2.94
C GLN A 275 15.62 21.45 -2.40
N ALA A 276 15.74 21.31 -1.08
CA ALA A 276 16.92 20.73 -0.42
C ALA A 276 16.76 19.26 0.01
N VAL A 277 15.57 18.67 -0.12
CA VAL A 277 15.26 17.29 0.32
C VAL A 277 15.22 16.29 -0.84
N ASP A 278 15.61 15.06 -0.51
CA ASP A 278 15.66 13.91 -1.40
C ASP A 278 14.30 13.17 -1.49
N GLY A 279 13.37 13.47 -0.57
CA GLY A 279 12.03 12.89 -0.55
C GLY A 279 11.16 13.42 0.57
N PHE A 280 9.97 12.85 0.72
CA PHE A 280 8.92 13.35 1.59
C PHE A 280 8.33 12.23 2.44
N ILE A 281 7.93 12.59 3.66
CA ILE A 281 7.17 11.75 4.59
C ILE A 281 5.88 12.50 4.93
N TYR A 282 4.75 11.97 4.50
CA TYR A 282 3.43 12.49 4.83
C TYR A 282 2.81 11.65 5.94
N VAL A 283 2.47 12.26 7.08
CA VAL A 283 1.83 11.57 8.19
C VAL A 283 0.32 11.80 8.11
N ALA A 284 -0.40 10.79 7.64
CA ALA A 284 -1.85 10.80 7.53
C ALA A 284 -2.49 10.32 8.84
N ASN A 285 -3.66 10.87 9.17
CA ASN A 285 -4.48 10.36 10.26
C ASN A 285 -5.44 9.29 9.73
N ALA A 286 -5.25 8.06 10.18
CA ALA A 286 -6.03 6.89 9.75
C ALA A 286 -7.15 6.51 10.73
N GLU A 287 -7.41 7.31 11.77
CA GLU A 287 -8.50 7.10 12.72
C GLU A 287 -9.88 7.38 12.09
N PRO A 288 -10.96 6.75 12.58
CA PRO A 288 -12.26 6.81 11.93
C PRO A 288 -12.90 8.19 12.12
N GLY A 289 -13.74 8.60 11.16
CA GLY A 289 -14.45 9.89 11.21
C GLY A 289 -13.62 11.10 10.76
N ARG A 290 -12.42 10.87 10.21
CA ARG A 290 -11.52 11.92 9.72
C ARG A 290 -11.54 12.09 8.20
N GLY A 291 -12.62 11.68 7.51
CA GLY A 291 -12.67 11.45 6.04
C GLY A 291 -12.84 12.66 5.11
N ASP A 292 -13.30 13.81 5.63
CA ASP A 292 -13.90 14.85 4.79
C ASP A 292 -12.90 15.86 4.16
N GLU A 293 -11.60 15.70 4.44
CA GLU A 293 -10.56 16.66 4.02
C GLU A 293 -9.65 16.13 2.89
N GLY A 294 -9.99 15.01 2.25
CA GLY A 294 -9.14 14.35 1.25
C GLY A 294 -8.69 15.26 0.10
N GLU A 295 -9.57 16.11 -0.43
CA GLU A 295 -9.22 17.07 -1.49
C GLU A 295 -8.21 18.13 -1.04
N VAL A 296 -8.35 18.60 0.20
CA VAL A 296 -7.44 19.61 0.78
C VAL A 296 -6.07 18.98 1.03
N GLU A 297 -6.04 17.77 1.58
CA GLU A 297 -4.81 17.01 1.81
C GLU A 297 -4.09 16.71 0.49
N TRP A 298 -4.83 16.29 -0.53
CA TRP A 298 -4.30 16.10 -1.89
C TRP A 298 -3.62 17.36 -2.42
N ALA A 299 -4.31 18.49 -2.40
CA ALA A 299 -3.79 19.75 -2.92
C ALA A 299 -2.54 20.22 -2.15
N GLN A 300 -2.49 19.99 -0.83
CA GLN A 300 -1.31 20.27 0.00
C GLN A 300 -0.12 19.36 -0.33
N ILE A 301 -0.35 18.06 -0.53
CA ILE A 301 0.69 17.12 -0.96
C ILE A 301 1.23 17.55 -2.33
N GLN A 302 0.34 17.81 -3.28
CA GLN A 302 0.70 18.22 -4.64
C GLN A 302 1.56 19.49 -4.66
N ALA A 303 1.24 20.47 -3.81
CA ALA A 303 2.00 21.71 -3.69
C ALA A 303 3.44 21.51 -3.19
N LEU A 304 3.71 20.50 -2.37
CA LEU A 304 5.06 20.23 -1.83
C LEU A 304 5.89 19.33 -2.75
N VAL A 305 5.25 18.39 -3.45
CA VAL A 305 5.93 17.48 -4.38
C VAL A 305 6.03 18.05 -5.80
N ASP A 306 5.67 19.32 -5.99
CA ASP A 306 5.69 20.03 -7.27
C ASP A 306 7.04 19.83 -8.00
N PRO A 307 7.02 19.34 -9.26
CA PRO A 307 8.21 19.23 -10.11
C PRO A 307 9.01 20.54 -10.27
N ALA A 308 8.38 21.71 -10.10
CA ALA A 308 9.07 23.01 -10.11
C ALA A 308 10.02 23.18 -8.91
N LEU A 309 9.74 22.52 -7.79
CA LEU A 309 10.56 22.57 -6.56
C LEU A 309 11.63 21.47 -6.51
N GLY A 310 11.58 20.47 -7.39
CA GLY A 310 12.60 19.44 -7.48
C GLY A 310 12.15 18.23 -8.31
N SER A 311 13.01 17.21 -8.42
CA SER A 311 12.73 16.06 -9.29
C SER A 311 11.48 15.28 -8.88
N SER A 312 10.71 14.81 -9.87
CA SER A 312 9.60 13.88 -9.69
C SER A 312 10.03 12.46 -9.32
N SER A 313 11.33 12.14 -9.34
CA SER A 313 11.85 10.84 -8.88
C SER A 313 11.90 10.72 -7.35
N ARG A 314 11.70 11.83 -6.62
CA ARG A 314 11.77 11.87 -5.16
C ARG A 314 10.60 11.10 -4.55
N PRO A 315 10.86 10.12 -3.67
CA PRO A 315 9.80 9.29 -3.11
C PRO A 315 8.94 10.04 -2.09
N LEU A 316 7.66 9.66 -2.02
CA LEU A 316 6.69 10.07 -1.00
C LEU A 316 6.27 8.85 -0.16
N LEU A 317 6.72 8.81 1.09
CA LEU A 317 6.24 7.83 2.07
C LEU A 317 5.04 8.41 2.82
N VAL A 318 3.90 7.75 2.74
CA VAL A 318 2.71 8.08 3.53
C VAL A 318 2.62 7.14 4.72
N LEU A 319 2.73 7.67 5.93
CA LEU A 319 2.50 6.94 7.18
C LEU A 319 1.02 7.07 7.54
N SER A 320 0.24 6.02 7.27
CA SER A 320 -1.17 5.90 7.64
C SER A 320 -1.26 5.56 9.12
N CYS A 321 -1.38 6.59 9.96
CA CYS A 321 -1.10 6.46 11.39
C CYS A 321 -2.36 6.48 12.25
N VAL A 322 -2.39 5.60 13.24
CA VAL A 322 -3.35 5.63 14.37
C VAL A 322 -2.61 5.86 15.69
N SER A 323 -3.30 6.34 16.73
CA SER A 323 -2.64 6.63 18.01
C SER A 323 -2.13 5.36 18.70
N ARG A 324 -2.95 4.30 18.77
CA ARG A 324 -2.68 3.05 19.51
C ARG A 324 -3.14 1.82 18.72
N GLU A 325 -2.63 0.66 19.10
CA GLU A 325 -3.05 -0.61 18.54
C GLU A 325 -4.51 -0.93 18.90
N GLU A 326 -5.22 -1.56 17.97
CA GLU A 326 -6.56 -2.07 18.25
C GLU A 326 -6.48 -3.25 19.22
N PRO A 327 -7.31 -3.29 20.28
CA PRO A 327 -7.41 -4.47 21.14
C PRO A 327 -7.91 -5.68 20.33
N ASP A 328 -7.19 -6.81 20.42
CA ASP A 328 -7.54 -8.07 19.71
C ASP A 328 -8.98 -8.55 19.96
N GLN A 329 -9.62 -8.13 21.05
CA GLN A 329 -10.99 -8.50 21.40
C GLN A 329 -12.06 -7.91 20.44
N ILE A 330 -11.81 -6.76 19.80
CA ILE A 330 -12.77 -6.10 18.90
C ILE A 330 -12.75 -6.73 17.50
N ARG A 331 -11.66 -7.41 17.12
CA ARG A 331 -11.50 -8.07 15.82
C ARG A 331 -12.47 -9.22 15.58
N THR A 332 -13.05 -9.78 16.64
CA THR A 332 -13.92 -10.98 16.55
C THR A 332 -15.41 -10.68 16.45
N THR A 333 -15.86 -9.45 16.76
CA THR A 333 -17.30 -9.14 16.88
C THR A 333 -17.79 -7.98 16.02
N SER A 334 -16.90 -7.16 15.44
CA SER A 334 -17.31 -6.06 14.54
C SER A 334 -16.46 -6.01 13.28
N SER A 335 -17.09 -6.10 12.12
CA SER A 335 -16.50 -5.97 10.78
C SER A 335 -15.99 -4.56 10.45
N ASN A 336 -15.94 -3.65 11.42
CA ASN A 336 -15.55 -2.27 11.21
C ASN A 336 -14.15 -2.09 11.80
N SER A 337 -13.14 -2.25 10.94
CA SER A 337 -11.79 -1.75 11.19
C SER A 337 -11.88 -0.31 11.69
N THR A 338 -11.32 -0.01 12.86
CA THR A 338 -11.27 1.38 13.38
C THR A 338 -10.23 2.19 12.64
N ARG A 339 -9.39 1.56 11.81
CA ARG A 339 -8.43 2.21 10.94
C ARG A 339 -8.87 2.23 9.48
N THR A 340 -8.58 3.32 8.77
CA THR A 340 -8.66 3.39 7.31
C THR A 340 -7.61 2.46 6.68
N PRO A 341 -8.01 1.49 5.85
CA PRO A 341 -7.07 0.64 5.11
C PRO A 341 -6.08 1.45 4.25
N CYS A 342 -4.86 0.94 4.07
CA CYS A 342 -3.82 1.65 3.31
C CYS A 342 -4.23 1.92 1.84
N VAL A 343 -5.02 1.03 1.24
CA VAL A 343 -5.55 1.19 -0.13
C VAL A 343 -6.56 2.34 -0.20
N ASP A 344 -7.45 2.44 0.78
CA ASP A 344 -8.46 3.50 0.84
C ASP A 344 -7.79 4.85 1.12
N MET A 345 -6.74 4.85 1.96
CA MET A 345 -5.92 6.05 2.18
C MET A 345 -5.21 6.50 0.89
N ALA A 346 -4.66 5.56 0.11
CA ALA A 346 -4.04 5.88 -1.17
C ALA A 346 -5.03 6.48 -2.18
N GLN A 347 -6.26 5.96 -2.22
CA GLN A 347 -7.35 6.49 -3.04
C GLN A 347 -7.77 7.89 -2.60
N ARG A 348 -8.03 8.06 -1.29
CA ARG A 348 -8.47 9.32 -0.70
C ARG A 348 -7.48 10.45 -0.98
N LEU A 349 -6.18 10.15 -0.91
CA LEU A 349 -5.10 11.09 -1.17
C LEU A 349 -4.73 11.17 -2.66
N CYS A 350 -5.50 10.55 -3.57
CA CYS A 350 -5.27 10.55 -5.01
C CYS A 350 -3.82 10.19 -5.42
N LEU A 351 -3.13 9.36 -4.63
CA LEU A 351 -1.70 9.06 -4.84
C LEU A 351 -1.38 8.47 -6.23
N PRO A 352 -2.24 7.63 -6.85
CA PRO A 352 -1.99 7.14 -8.21
C PRO A 352 -1.85 8.24 -9.27
N MET A 353 -2.30 9.47 -8.99
CA MET A 353 -2.17 10.62 -9.89
C MET A 353 -0.82 11.35 -9.74
N LEU A 354 -0.02 11.03 -8.71
CA LEU A 354 1.30 11.63 -8.53
C LEU A 354 2.31 11.00 -9.50
N PRO A 355 3.20 11.82 -10.08
CA PRO A 355 4.32 11.31 -10.87
C PRO A 355 5.41 10.67 -9.98
N ASN A 356 5.38 10.94 -8.67
CA ASN A 356 6.37 10.47 -7.71
C ASN A 356 6.18 8.99 -7.34
N PRO A 357 7.28 8.25 -7.08
CA PRO A 357 7.18 6.97 -6.39
C PRO A 357 6.56 7.17 -5.02
N TRP A 358 5.52 6.42 -4.68
CA TRP A 358 4.87 6.51 -3.37
C TRP A 358 4.63 5.15 -2.73
N MET A 359 4.51 5.15 -1.40
CA MET A 359 4.05 4.03 -0.59
C MET A 359 3.23 4.52 0.59
N VAL A 360 2.09 3.91 0.83
CA VAL A 360 1.34 4.00 2.08
C VAL A 360 1.75 2.84 2.98
N GLN A 361 2.15 3.17 4.21
CA GLN A 361 2.53 2.22 5.25
C GLN A 361 1.66 2.46 6.47
N ASP A 362 1.03 1.39 6.92
CA ASP A 362 0.28 1.38 8.17
C ASP A 362 1.22 1.52 9.36
N THR A 363 0.87 2.43 10.28
CA THR A 363 1.71 2.76 11.42
C THR A 363 0.90 3.02 12.69
N VAL A 364 1.55 2.80 13.84
CA VAL A 364 1.00 3.15 15.16
C VAL A 364 1.95 4.12 15.86
N ALA A 365 1.42 5.25 16.32
CA ALA A 365 2.23 6.31 16.93
C ALA A 365 2.84 5.92 18.28
N GLU A 366 2.17 5.07 19.06
CA GLU A 366 2.64 4.62 20.39
C GLU A 366 3.75 3.56 20.31
N SER A 367 3.59 2.53 19.47
CA SER A 367 4.58 1.45 19.35
C SER A 367 5.61 1.68 18.24
N LEU A 368 5.41 2.67 17.37
CA LEU A 368 6.17 2.90 16.13
C LEU A 368 6.16 1.69 15.18
N SER A 369 5.19 0.79 15.32
CA SER A 369 5.03 -0.35 14.42
C SER A 369 4.84 0.14 12.98
N GLY A 370 5.42 -0.58 12.02
CA GLY A 370 5.40 -0.23 10.60
C GLY A 370 6.32 0.93 10.17
N VAL A 371 6.81 1.78 11.10
CA VAL A 371 7.67 2.92 10.75
C VAL A 371 8.97 2.44 10.09
N LEU A 372 9.59 1.39 10.63
CA LEU A 372 10.84 0.84 10.08
C LEU A 372 10.65 0.25 8.68
N ASP A 373 9.51 -0.38 8.39
CA ASP A 373 9.19 -0.89 7.06
C ASP A 373 9.05 0.27 6.05
N GLY A 374 8.38 1.35 6.47
CA GLY A 374 8.27 2.59 5.72
C GLY A 374 9.63 3.22 5.40
N ILE A 375 10.49 3.38 6.41
CA ILE A 375 11.83 3.93 6.27
C ILE A 375 12.71 3.02 5.40
N SER A 376 12.58 1.70 5.54
CA SER A 376 13.30 0.75 4.68
C SER A 376 12.96 0.96 3.22
N TRP A 377 11.68 1.12 2.88
CA TRP A 377 11.29 1.41 1.50
C TRP A 377 11.85 2.76 1.02
N LEU A 378 11.74 3.79 1.85
CA LEU A 378 12.18 5.15 1.51
C LEU A 378 13.69 5.22 1.21
N LEU A 379 14.51 4.59 2.07
CA LEU A 379 15.96 4.51 1.86
C LEU A 379 16.31 3.65 0.64
N GLY A 380 15.53 2.61 0.35
CA GLY A 380 15.69 1.77 -0.85
C GLY A 380 15.46 2.57 -2.14
N CYS A 381 14.47 3.48 -2.15
CA CYS A 381 14.23 4.41 -3.26
C CYS A 381 15.41 5.38 -3.48
N SER A 382 16.13 5.75 -2.43
CA SER A 382 17.35 6.58 -2.51
C SER A 382 18.58 5.81 -3.01
N GLY A 383 18.45 4.54 -3.41
CA GLY A 383 19.53 3.74 -3.99
C GLY A 383 20.50 3.14 -2.97
N LEU A 384 20.17 3.20 -1.67
CA LEU A 384 20.94 2.55 -0.61
C LEU A 384 20.70 1.03 -0.62
N ARG A 385 21.77 0.25 -0.42
CA ARG A 385 21.67 -1.20 -0.20
C ARG A 385 21.39 -1.45 1.29
N LEU A 386 20.25 -2.07 1.62
CA LEU A 386 19.69 -2.22 2.97
C LEU A 386 19.75 -3.63 3.55
#